data_AF-F4XF24-F1
#
_entry.id   AF-F4XF24-F1
#
_cell.length_a   1.000
_cell.length_b   1.000
_cell.length_c   1.000
_cell.angle_alpha   90.00
_cell.angle_beta   90.00
_cell.angle_gamma   90.00
#
_symmetry.space_group_name_H-M   'P 1'
#
loop_
_entity.id
_entity.type
_entity.pdbx_description
1 polymer ?
#
loop_
_entity_poly.entity_id
_entity_poly.type
_entity_poly.pdbx_seq_one_letter_code
_entity_poly.pdbx_strand_id
1 'polypeptide(L)'
;MVACTRKEASCILGNFFGELCPICEICRELLDDELALKTASGLTLEGEAVLVIEGHSSITGKPAKVKLTDYGFEFFGDITEIARIRNARCCYIGTVHTAKEG
;
A
#
# COMPACT_ATOMS: atom_id res chain seq x y z
N MET A 1 -4.41 6.24 -11.99
CA MET A 1 -3.35 5.26 -11.70
C MET A 1 -2.43 5.84 -10.64
N VAL A 2 -2.06 5.05 -9.63
CA VAL A 2 -1.04 5.39 -8.63
C VAL A 2 0.19 4.57 -8.97
N ALA A 3 1.25 5.25 -9.43
CA ALA A 3 2.54 4.62 -9.70
C ALA A 3 3.33 4.49 -8.40
N CYS A 4 3.73 3.26 -8.08
CA CYS A 4 4.45 2.93 -6.86
C CYS A 4 5.11 1.55 -6.98
N THR A 5 6.10 1.27 -6.13
CA THR A 5 6.66 -0.09 -6.00
C THR A 5 5.65 -1.05 -5.38
N ARG A 6 5.90 -2.36 -5.41
CA ARG A 6 5.02 -3.35 -4.77
C ARG A 6 5.05 -3.24 -3.25
N LYS A 7 6.20 -2.90 -2.69
CA LYS A 7 6.35 -2.50 -1.29
C LYS A 7 5.49 -1.28 -0.94
N GLU A 8 5.58 -0.22 -1.73
CA GLU A 8 4.75 0.97 -1.52
C GLU A 8 3.25 0.66 -1.68
N ALA A 9 2.88 -0.19 -2.64
CA ALA A 9 1.50 -0.65 -2.80
C ALA A 9 1.02 -1.40 -1.55
N SER A 10 1.84 -2.29 -0.99
CA SER A 10 1.57 -2.98 0.27
C SER A 10 1.29 -1.99 1.40
N CYS A 11 2.17 -0.98 1.56
CA CYS A 11 2.00 0.08 2.56
C CYS A 11 0.70 0.85 2.37
N ILE A 12 0.44 1.31 1.15
CA ILE A 12 -0.72 2.16 0.87
C ILE A 12 -2.01 1.37 1.11
N LEU A 13 -2.10 0.16 0.56
CA LEU A 13 -3.33 -0.64 0.61
C LEU A 13 -3.59 -1.21 2.01
N GLY A 14 -2.56 -1.69 2.70
CA GLY A 14 -2.69 -2.18 4.07
C GLY A 14 -3.08 -1.11 5.10
N ASN A 15 -2.83 0.17 4.80
CA ASN A 15 -3.32 1.28 5.63
C ASN A 15 -4.65 1.86 5.12
N PHE A 16 -5.01 1.61 3.85
CA PHE A 16 -6.21 2.15 3.23
C PHE A 16 -7.45 1.32 3.53
N PHE A 17 -7.38 -0.01 3.43
CA PHE A 17 -8.54 -0.87 3.67
C PHE A 17 -8.68 -1.17 5.17
N GLY A 18 -9.84 -0.87 5.75
CA GLY A 18 -10.13 -1.12 7.17
C GLY A 18 -10.15 -2.61 7.54
N GLU A 19 -10.30 -3.50 6.57
CA GLU A 19 -10.24 -4.96 6.74
C GLU A 19 -8.82 -5.50 6.88
N LEU A 20 -7.81 -4.71 6.52
CA LEU A 20 -6.41 -5.09 6.58
C LEU A 20 -5.76 -4.66 7.89
N CYS A 21 -4.83 -5.46 8.37
CA CYS A 21 -3.90 -5.07 9.42
C CYS A 21 -3.01 -3.93 8.92
N PRO A 22 -2.67 -2.95 9.76
CA PRO A 22 -1.70 -1.94 9.42
C PRO A 22 -0.36 -2.58 9.01
N ILE A 23 0.02 -2.44 7.74
CA ILE A 23 1.25 -3.04 7.19
C ILE A 23 2.52 -2.31 7.65
N CYS A 24 2.41 -1.11 8.25
CA CYS A 24 3.59 -0.33 8.67
C CYS A 24 4.54 -1.08 9.64
N GLU A 25 4.08 -2.12 10.35
CA GLU A 25 4.92 -2.94 11.23
C GLU A 25 5.87 -3.87 10.46
N ILE A 26 5.43 -4.37 9.30
CA ILE A 26 6.15 -5.36 8.49
C ILE A 26 6.74 -4.76 7.21
N CYS A 27 6.27 -3.59 6.78
CA CYS A 27 6.67 -3.00 5.51
C CYS A 27 8.15 -2.69 5.40
N ARG A 28 8.84 -2.47 6.53
CA ARG A 28 10.29 -2.18 6.54
C ARG A 28 11.11 -3.38 6.10
N GLU A 29 10.57 -4.58 6.29
CA GLU A 29 11.24 -5.85 6.02
C GLU A 29 11.00 -6.34 4.58
N LEU A 30 10.00 -5.77 3.89
CA LEU A 30 9.71 -6.09 2.49
C LEU A 30 10.77 -5.52 1.55
N LEU A 31 11.12 -6.31 0.54
CA LEU A 31 11.85 -5.86 -0.65
C LEU A 31 10.93 -5.01 -1.55
N ASP A 32 11.50 -4.14 -2.38
CA ASP A 32 10.73 -3.19 -3.18
C ASP A 32 9.76 -3.88 -4.17
N ASP A 33 10.10 -5.09 -4.61
CA ASP A 33 9.33 -5.94 -5.53
C ASP A 33 8.41 -6.96 -4.85
N GLU A 34 8.31 -6.93 -3.51
CA GLU A 34 7.40 -7.79 -2.75
C GLU A 34 6.04 -7.12 -2.50
N LEU A 35 4.97 -7.90 -2.67
CA LEU A 35 3.60 -7.49 -2.32
C LEU A 35 3.08 -8.37 -1.19
N ALA A 36 2.72 -7.77 -0.06
CA ALA A 36 2.15 -8.49 1.09
C ALA A 36 1.00 -7.69 1.73
N LEU A 37 -0.18 -8.31 1.79
CA LEU A 37 -1.36 -7.76 2.47
C LEU A 37 -1.86 -8.75 3.51
N LYS A 38 -2.24 -8.26 4.69
CA LYS A 38 -2.67 -9.11 5.82
C LYS A 38 -3.99 -8.62 6.38
N THR A 39 -4.91 -9.51 6.70
CA THR A 39 -6.17 -9.18 7.41
C THR A 39 -5.99 -9.26 8.93
N ALA A 40 -6.89 -8.61 9.68
CA ALA A 40 -6.98 -8.73 11.14
C ALA A 40 -7.13 -10.19 11.63
N SER A 41 -7.73 -11.06 10.82
CA SER A 41 -7.92 -12.48 11.11
C SER A 41 -6.75 -13.38 10.68
N GLY A 42 -5.64 -12.79 10.18
CA GLY A 42 -4.42 -13.52 9.85
C GLY A 42 -4.37 -14.13 8.45
N LEU A 43 -5.27 -13.76 7.54
CA LEU A 43 -5.17 -14.13 6.13
C LEU A 43 -4.12 -13.24 5.46
N THR A 44 -3.12 -13.85 4.82
CA THR A 44 -2.09 -13.15 4.04
C THR A 44 -2.29 -13.40 2.56
N LEU A 45 -2.18 -12.34 1.75
CA LEU A 45 -2.20 -12.39 0.29
C LEU A 45 -0.82 -11.96 -0.24
N GLU A 46 -0.19 -12.84 -1.02
CA GLU A 46 1.08 -12.65 -1.70
C GLU A 46 0.89 -13.08 -3.17
N GLY A 47 1.49 -12.37 -4.14
CA GLY A 47 1.38 -12.79 -5.54
C GLY A 47 1.96 -11.83 -6.57
N GLU A 48 2.19 -12.37 -7.77
CA GLU A 48 2.71 -11.66 -8.95
C GLU A 48 1.60 -11.15 -9.91
N ALA A 49 0.32 -11.39 -9.61
CA ALA A 49 -0.78 -11.26 -10.56
C ALA A 49 -1.71 -10.06 -10.33
N VAL A 50 -2.52 -9.74 -11.35
CA VAL A 50 -3.61 -8.75 -11.30
C VAL A 50 -4.63 -9.16 -10.24
N LEU A 51 -4.57 -8.51 -9.09
CA LEU A 51 -5.48 -8.71 -7.96
C LEU A 51 -6.43 -7.51 -7.85
N VAL A 52 -7.72 -7.77 -7.71
CA VAL A 52 -8.73 -6.75 -7.40
C VAL A 52 -9.12 -6.88 -5.94
N ILE A 53 -9.08 -5.78 -5.21
CA ILE A 53 -9.42 -5.70 -3.79
C ILE A 53 -10.59 -4.73 -3.64
N GLU A 54 -11.63 -5.18 -2.97
CA GLU A 54 -12.80 -4.40 -2.60
C GLU A 54 -12.96 -4.46 -1.07
N GLY A 55 -13.22 -3.33 -0.46
CA GLY A 55 -13.30 -3.17 1.00
C GLY A 55 -13.78 -1.78 1.37
N HIS A 56 -13.48 -1.31 2.59
CA HIS A 56 -13.86 0.01 3.06
C HIS A 56 -12.63 0.88 3.33
N SER A 57 -12.71 2.17 2.98
CA SER A 57 -11.70 3.14 3.39
C SER A 57 -11.60 3.21 4.91
N SER A 58 -10.39 3.10 5.44
CA SER A 58 -10.07 3.32 6.84
C SER A 58 -10.25 4.77 7.30
N ILE A 59 -10.31 5.72 6.35
CA ILE A 59 -10.45 7.16 6.61
C ILE A 59 -11.93 7.57 6.60
N THR A 60 -12.71 7.10 5.61
CA THR A 60 -14.09 7.55 5.40
C THR A 60 -15.16 6.50 5.68
N GLY A 61 -14.77 5.23 5.83
CA GLY A 61 -15.70 4.09 5.97
C GLY A 61 -16.49 3.76 4.70
N LYS A 62 -16.25 4.46 3.58
CA LYS A 62 -16.97 4.23 2.31
C LYS A 62 -16.39 3.02 1.57
N PRO A 63 -17.22 2.29 0.79
CA PRO A 63 -16.72 1.25 -0.10
C PRO A 63 -15.67 1.80 -1.07
N ALA A 64 -14.62 1.01 -1.31
CA ALA A 64 -13.52 1.37 -2.17
C ALA A 64 -13.02 0.15 -2.94
N LYS A 65 -12.40 0.42 -4.10
CA LYS A 65 -11.89 -0.61 -5.00
C LYS A 65 -10.50 -0.25 -5.52
N VAL A 66 -9.65 -1.26 -5.57
CA VAL A 66 -8.30 -1.18 -6.12
C VAL A 66 -8.06 -2.36 -7.06
N LYS A 67 -7.36 -2.11 -8.16
CA LYS A 67 -6.81 -3.15 -9.03
C LYS A 67 -5.29 -3.02 -9.09
N LEU A 68 -4.58 -4.04 -8.63
CA LEU A 68 -3.13 -4.13 -8.72
C LEU A 68 -2.69 -4.36 -10.17
N THR A 69 -1.55 -3.77 -10.51
CA THR A 69 -0.92 -3.79 -11.82
C THR A 69 0.59 -3.94 -11.65
N ASP A 70 1.31 -4.22 -12.74
CA ASP A 70 2.78 -4.34 -12.70
C ASP A 70 3.49 -3.03 -12.31
N TYR A 71 2.82 -1.89 -12.40
CA TYR A 71 3.38 -0.55 -12.16
C TYR A 71 2.83 0.14 -10.90
N GLY A 72 2.09 -0.58 -10.06
CA GLY A 72 1.39 -0.04 -8.90
C GLY A 72 -0.08 -0.46 -8.91
N PHE A 73 -1.01 0.50 -8.86
CA PHE A 73 -2.44 0.16 -8.87
C PHE A 73 -3.35 1.21 -9.50
N GLU A 74 -4.48 0.74 -10.02
CA GLU A 74 -5.62 1.56 -10.37
C GLU A 74 -6.50 1.71 -9.13
N PHE A 75 -6.78 2.97 -8.77
CA PHE A 75 -7.62 3.31 -7.63
C PHE A 75 -8.94 3.91 -8.10
N PHE A 76 -10.03 3.42 -7.54
CA PHE A 76 -11.39 3.87 -7.83
C PHE A 76 -11.97 4.46 -6.54
N GLY A 77 -11.60 5.72 -6.25
CA GLY A 77 -11.96 6.44 -5.03
C GLY A 77 -11.39 7.86 -4.97
N ASP A 78 -11.45 8.50 -3.80
CA ASP A 78 -10.91 9.85 -3.60
C ASP A 78 -9.39 9.81 -3.43
N ILE A 79 -8.66 10.25 -4.46
CA ILE A 79 -7.19 10.21 -4.51
C ILE A 79 -6.52 10.97 -3.34
N THR A 80 -7.23 11.89 -2.69
CA THR A 80 -6.71 12.60 -1.51
C THR A 80 -6.51 11.68 -0.31
N GLU A 81 -7.27 10.58 -0.20
CA GLU A 81 -7.08 9.55 0.83
C GLU A 81 -5.74 8.83 0.64
N ILE A 82 -5.36 8.54 -0.60
CA ILE A 82 -4.05 7.96 -0.93
C ILE A 82 -2.93 8.94 -0.61
N ALA A 83 -3.10 10.23 -0.94
CA ALA A 83 -2.10 11.26 -0.62
C ALA A 83 -1.86 11.38 0.89
N ARG A 84 -2.92 11.28 1.71
CA ARG A 84 -2.81 11.25 3.18
C ARG A 84 -2.01 10.05 3.68
N ILE A 85 -2.27 8.86 3.13
CA ILE A 85 -1.55 7.64 3.50
C ILE A 85 -0.08 7.69 3.06
N ARG A 86 0.22 8.21 1.86
CA ARG A 86 1.61 8.38 1.41
C ARG A 86 2.40 9.31 2.32
N ASN A 87 1.77 10.34 2.89
CA ASN A 87 2.41 11.22 3.86
C ASN A 87 2.67 10.54 5.23
N ALA A 88 2.15 9.32 5.45
CA ALA A 88 2.54 8.53 6.61
C ALA A 88 3.98 8.06 6.45
N ARG A 89 4.77 8.23 7.53
CA ARG A 89 6.22 7.97 7.53
C ARG A 89 6.61 6.60 6.96
N CYS A 90 5.81 5.55 7.14
CA CYS A 90 6.20 4.17 6.83
C CYS A 90 6.35 3.84 5.32
N CYS A 91 5.76 4.64 4.42
CA CYS A 91 5.88 4.42 2.97
C CYS A 91 7.29 4.66 2.41
N TYR A 92 8.10 5.50 3.08
CA TYR A 92 9.40 5.97 2.59
C TYR A 92 10.59 5.62 3.51
N ILE A 93 10.38 4.81 4.57
CA ILE A 93 11.47 4.37 5.43
C ILE A 93 12.27 3.30 4.69
N GLY A 94 13.32 3.75 4.00
CA GLY A 94 14.24 2.92 3.20
C GLY A 94 15.07 3.71 2.20
N THR A 95 14.59 4.85 1.72
CA THR A 95 15.34 5.73 0.81
C THR A 95 15.86 6.96 1.53
N VAL A 96 16.86 6.78 2.40
CA VAL A 96 17.83 7.86 2.64
C VAL A 96 18.92 7.67 1.59
N HIS A 97 18.69 8.15 0.37
CA HIS A 97 19.83 8.51 -0.46
C HIS A 97 20.50 9.68 0.27
N THR A 98 21.58 9.38 0.99
CA THR A 98 22.55 10.41 1.36
C THR A 98 23.02 11.01 0.04
N ALA A 99 22.53 12.20 -0.29
CA ALA A 99 23.19 13.04 -1.26
C ALA A 99 24.63 13.18 -0.79
N LYS A 100 25.58 12.59 -1.52
CA LYS A 100 26.98 12.98 -1.40
C LYS A 100 27.05 14.40 -1.92
N GLU A 101 27.04 15.36 -1.01
CA GLU A 101 27.51 16.71 -1.29
C GLU A 101 28.97 16.60 -1.75
N GLY A 102 29.23 17.08 -2.96
CA GLY A 102 30.58 17.26 -3.51
C GLY A 102 31.20 18.58 -3.07
#